data_AF-A0AAW6SZK4-F1
#
_entry.id   AF-A0AAW6SZK4-F1
#
_cell.length_a   1.000
_cell.length_b   1.000
_cell.length_c   1.000
_cell.angle_alpha   90.00
_cell.angle_beta   90.00
_cell.angle_gamma   90.00
#
_symmetry.space_group_name_H-M   'P 1'
#
loop_
_entity.id
_entity.type
_entity.pdbx_description
1 polymer ?
#
loop_
_entity_poly.entity_id
_entity_poly.type
_entity_poly.pdbx_seq_one_letter_code
_entity_poly.pdbx_strand_id
1 'polypeptide(L)'
;MGNGRLHIPNGEDDGSEFLLGAIYTTADEYIEWAECYYEQTIQKEIVKQIYSGLPINEEMINSLNPERDAQNALMEISQLLD
;
A
#
# COMPACT_ATOMS: atom_id res chain seq x y z
N MET A 1 27.59 2.12 4.49
CA MET A 1 26.69 3.21 4.11
C MET A 1 26.68 3.27 2.60
N GLY A 2 25.62 2.79 1.94
CA GLY A 2 25.51 2.77 0.49
C GLY A 2 24.81 4.04 0.01
N ASN A 3 25.56 4.92 -0.63
CA ASN A 3 25.08 6.14 -1.26
C ASN A 3 24.38 5.77 -2.58
N GLY A 4 23.11 5.36 -2.46
CA GLY A 4 22.22 4.99 -3.57
C GLY A 4 21.84 6.18 -4.45
N ARG A 5 22.82 6.79 -5.12
CA ARG A 5 22.55 7.68 -6.25
C ARG A 5 22.19 6.81 -7.45
N LEU A 6 20.89 6.63 -7.67
CA LEU A 6 20.36 6.21 -8.97
C LEU A 6 20.78 7.29 -9.98
N HIS A 7 21.59 6.90 -10.96
CA HIS A 7 21.90 7.76 -12.10
C HIS A 7 20.84 7.48 -13.15
N ILE A 8 19.89 8.40 -13.27
CA ILE A 8 18.78 8.28 -14.21
C ILE A 8 19.18 9.10 -15.43
N PRO A 9 19.29 8.49 -16.62
CA PRO A 9 19.66 9.20 -17.84
C PRO A 9 18.76 10.42 -18.04
N ASN A 10 19.34 11.55 -18.49
CA ASN A 10 18.57 12.78 -18.74
C ASN A 10 17.38 12.49 -19.68
N GLY A 11 16.16 12.56 -19.15
CA GLY A 11 14.92 12.38 -19.89
C GLY A 11 14.12 11.11 -19.58
N GLU A 12 14.60 10.22 -18.71
CA GLU A 12 13.82 9.07 -18.24
C GLU A 12 13.09 9.39 -16.93
N ASP A 13 11.82 8.99 -16.84
CA ASP A 13 11.01 9.06 -15.62
C ASP A 13 11.61 8.10 -14.58
N ASP A 14 11.92 8.63 -13.40
CA ASP A 14 12.46 7.87 -12.28
C ASP A 14 11.40 7.03 -11.56
N GLY A 15 10.16 7.07 -12.06
CA GLY A 15 9.00 6.43 -11.48
C GLY A 15 8.50 7.16 -10.23
N SER A 16 9.12 8.28 -9.83
CA SER A 16 8.66 9.04 -8.66
C SER A 16 7.33 9.72 -8.94
N GLU A 17 7.07 10.21 -10.15
CA GLU A 17 5.75 10.75 -10.53
C GLU A 17 4.67 9.66 -10.47
N PHE A 18 4.98 8.45 -10.92
CA PHE A 18 4.08 7.30 -10.82
C PHE A 18 3.79 6.93 -9.35
N LEU A 19 4.81 6.88 -8.49
CA LEU A 19 4.67 6.54 -7.07
C LEU A 19 3.96 7.65 -6.27
N LEU A 20 4.22 8.92 -6.57
CA LEU A 20 3.52 10.05 -5.97
C LEU A 20 2.06 10.10 -6.44
N GLY A 21 1.79 9.72 -7.70
CA GLY A 21 0.44 9.54 -8.23
C GLY A 21 -0.32 8.37 -7.60
N ALA A 22 0.37 7.47 -6.87
CA ALA A 22 -0.22 6.37 -6.13
C ALA A 22 -0.65 6.75 -4.69
N ILE A 23 -0.51 8.02 -4.30
CA ILE A 23 -1.09 8.56 -3.07
C ILE A 23 -2.57 8.87 -3.34
N TYR A 24 -3.41 7.85 -3.27
CA TYR A 24 -4.84 7.97 -3.49
C TYR A 24 -5.53 8.56 -2.27
N THR A 25 -6.48 9.49 -2.49
CA THR A 25 -7.16 10.20 -1.40
C THR A 25 -8.40 9.44 -0.94
N THR A 26 -8.90 8.54 -1.78
CA THR A 26 -10.10 7.74 -1.49
C THR A 26 -9.85 6.24 -1.64
N ALA A 27 -10.66 5.45 -0.91
CA ALA A 27 -10.63 4.00 -1.01
C ALA A 27 -10.93 3.50 -2.43
N ASP A 28 -11.87 4.13 -3.14
CA ASP A 28 -12.27 3.72 -4.48
C ASP A 28 -11.14 3.96 -5.51
N GLU A 29 -10.44 5.09 -5.42
CA GLU A 29 -9.25 5.38 -6.25
C GLU A 29 -8.13 4.35 -6.01
N TYR A 30 -7.86 4.02 -4.73
CA TYR A 30 -6.87 2.99 -4.40
C TYR A 30 -7.28 1.61 -4.94
N ILE A 31 -8.56 1.24 -4.81
CA ILE A 31 -9.06 -0.05 -5.29
C ILE A 31 -8.88 -0.16 -6.80
N GLU A 32 -9.29 0.86 -7.57
CA GLU A 32 -9.17 0.86 -9.03
C GLU A 32 -7.71 0.66 -9.45
N TRP A 33 -6.80 1.41 -8.85
CA TRP A 33 -5.37 1.25 -9.11
C TRP A 33 -4.86 -0.14 -8.71
N ALA A 34 -5.18 -0.62 -7.51
CA ALA A 34 -4.69 -1.89 -7.00
C ALA A 34 -5.19 -3.07 -7.84
N GLU A 35 -6.44 -3.02 -8.29
CA GLU A 35 -7.00 -4.03 -9.19
C GLU A 35 -6.25 -4.06 -10.54
N CYS A 36 -5.89 -2.89 -11.07
CA CYS A 36 -5.09 -2.79 -12.29
C CYS A 36 -3.62 -3.22 -12.09
N TYR A 37 -3.00 -2.83 -10.99
CA TYR A 37 -1.57 -3.03 -10.75
C TYR A 37 -1.24 -4.48 -10.36
N TYR A 38 -2.05 -5.07 -9.47
CA TYR A 38 -1.86 -6.47 -9.05
C TYR A 38 -2.57 -7.47 -9.95
N GLU A 39 -3.34 -6.98 -10.94
CA GLU A 39 -4.16 -7.78 -11.85
C GLU A 39 -5.12 -8.74 -11.10
N GLN A 40 -5.64 -8.29 -9.96
CA GLN A 40 -6.40 -9.11 -9.01
C GLN A 40 -7.57 -8.33 -8.42
N THR A 41 -8.68 -9.01 -8.13
CA THR A 41 -9.81 -8.39 -7.42
C THR A 41 -9.44 -8.11 -5.97
N ILE A 42 -9.72 -6.89 -5.50
CA ILE A 42 -9.42 -6.45 -4.13
C ILE A 42 -10.68 -6.51 -3.26
N GLN A 43 -10.51 -6.86 -1.99
CA GLN A 43 -11.61 -6.84 -1.01
C GLN A 43 -12.01 -5.41 -0.64
N LYS A 44 -12.92 -4.84 -1.43
CA LYS A 44 -13.33 -3.42 -1.41
C LYS A 44 -13.78 -2.96 -0.03
N GLU A 45 -14.55 -3.79 0.68
CA GLU A 45 -15.09 -3.43 1.99
C GLU A 45 -13.98 -3.27 3.04
N ILE A 46 -12.97 -4.14 3.03
CA ILE A 46 -11.83 -4.06 3.95
C ILE A 46 -11.02 -2.79 3.69
N VAL A 47 -10.77 -2.44 2.42
CA VAL A 47 -10.08 -1.19 2.08
C VAL A 47 -10.88 0.03 2.55
N LYS A 48 -12.20 0.03 2.36
CA LYS A 48 -13.08 1.13 2.83
C LYS A 48 -13.04 1.28 4.35
N GLN A 49 -12.96 0.17 5.09
CA GLN A 49 -12.80 0.19 6.54
C GLN A 49 -11.46 0.80 6.98
N ILE A 50 -10.36 0.52 6.25
CA ILE A 50 -9.06 1.13 6.54
C ILE A 50 -9.12 2.65 6.32
N TYR A 51 -9.69 3.10 5.20
CA TYR A 51 -9.85 4.54 4.90
C TYR A 51 -10.83 5.25 5.85
N SER A 52 -11.76 4.54 6.48
CA SER A 52 -12.64 5.11 7.50
C SER A 52 -11.99 5.22 8.89
N GLY A 53 -10.73 4.77 9.02
CA GLY A 53 -9.97 4.84 10.26
C GLY A 53 -10.33 3.74 11.27
N LEU A 54 -10.98 2.65 10.83
CA LEU A 54 -11.19 1.50 11.70
C LEU A 54 -9.85 0.86 12.09
N PRO A 55 -9.68 0.39 13.34
CA PRO A 55 -8.48 -0.31 13.76
C PRO A 55 -8.21 -1.54 12.89
N ILE A 56 -6.98 -1.62 12.36
CA ILE A 56 -6.54 -2.76 11.55
C ILE A 56 -6.42 -4.00 12.45
N ASN A 57 -6.88 -5.14 11.95
CA ASN A 57 -6.79 -6.44 12.63
C ASN A 57 -6.25 -7.52 11.68
N GLU A 58 -6.01 -8.73 12.22
CA GLU A 58 -5.45 -9.85 11.47
C GLU A 58 -6.35 -10.33 10.33
N GLU A 59 -7.67 -10.33 10.53
CA GLU A 59 -8.63 -10.76 9.50
C GLU A 59 -8.53 -9.84 8.28
N MET A 60 -8.44 -8.52 8.51
CA MET A 60 -8.27 -7.54 7.44
C MET A 60 -6.96 -7.76 6.67
N ILE A 61 -5.85 -8.00 7.39
CA ILE A 61 -4.54 -8.24 6.77
C ILE A 61 -4.56 -9.51 5.91
N ASN A 62 -5.01 -10.62 6.49
CA ASN A 62 -5.08 -11.91 5.80
C ASN A 62 -6.06 -11.88 4.62
N SER A 63 -7.12 -11.07 4.72
CA SER A 63 -8.09 -10.85 3.65
C SER A 63 -7.51 -10.12 2.44
N LEU A 64 -6.57 -9.20 2.67
CA LEU A 64 -5.89 -8.45 1.61
C LEU A 64 -4.66 -9.17 1.07
N ASN A 65 -3.93 -9.86 1.94
CA ASN A 65 -2.75 -10.65 1.57
C ASN A 65 -2.58 -11.86 2.50
N PRO A 66 -3.06 -13.06 2.11
CA PRO A 66 -2.97 -14.27 2.91
C PRO A 66 -1.54 -14.74 3.22
N GLU A 67 -0.55 -14.32 2.42
CA GLU A 67 0.86 -14.69 2.63
C GLU A 67 1.56 -13.78 3.65
N ARG A 68 0.93 -12.66 4.03
CA ARG A 68 1.48 -11.74 5.01
C ARG A 68 1.38 -12.33 6.42
N ASP A 69 2.51 -12.34 7.14
CA ASP A 69 2.49 -12.54 8.59
C ASP A 69 1.75 -11.37 9.26
N ALA A 70 0.50 -11.62 9.64
CA ALA A 70 -0.38 -10.62 10.22
C ALA A 70 0.08 -10.10 11.59
N GLN A 71 0.69 -10.97 12.42
CA GLN A 71 1.18 -10.58 13.74
C GLN A 71 2.34 -9.60 13.62
N ASN A 72 3.28 -9.90 12.73
CA ASN A 72 4.40 -9.02 12.46
C ASN A 72 3.92 -7.67 11.85
N ALA A 73 2.94 -7.71 10.93
CA ALA A 73 2.36 -6.49 10.37
C ALA A 73 1.70 -5.60 11.44
N LEU A 74 0.94 -6.17 12.38
CA LEU A 74 0.33 -5.40 13.46
C LEU A 74 1.38 -4.79 14.40
N MET A 75 2.47 -5.51 14.68
CA MET A 75 3.59 -4.99 15.45
C MET A 75 4.24 -3.80 14.75
N GLU A 76 4.52 -3.89 13.44
CA GLU A 76 5.05 -2.76 12.64
C GLU A 76 4.10 -1.56 12.68
N ILE A 77 2.79 -1.78 12.51
CA ILE A 77 1.77 -0.72 12.58
C ILE A 77 1.79 -0.02 13.95
N SER A 78 1.87 -0.77 15.06
CA SER A 78 1.92 -0.17 16.39
C SER A 78 3.12 0.75 16.59
N GLN A 79 4.28 0.42 16.02
CA GLN A 79 5.50 1.22 16.14
C GLN A 79 5.45 2.54 15.36
N LEU A 80 4.50 2.69 14.44
CA LEU A 80 4.28 3.92 13.66
C LEU A 80 3.30 4.89 14.35
N LEU A 81 2.56 4.42 15.35
CA LEU A 81 1.56 5.19 16.08
C LEU A 81 2.07 5.72 17.43
N ASP A 82 3.28 5.32 17.83
CA ASP A 82 4.03 5.81 19.00
C ASP A 82 4.94 7.01 18.63
#